data_AF-A0A6P0IH24-F1
#
_entry.id   AF-A0A6P0IH24-F1
#
_cell.length_a   1.000
_cell.length_b   1.000
_cell.length_c   1.000
_cell.angle_alpha   90.00
_cell.angle_beta   90.00
_cell.angle_gamma   90.00
#
_symmetry.space_group_name_H-M   'P 1'
#
loop_
_entity.id
_entity.type
_entity.pdbx_description
1 polymer ?
#
loop_
_entity_poly.entity_id
_entity_poly.type
_entity_poly.pdbx_seq_one_letter_code
_entity_poly.pdbx_strand_id
1 'polypeptide(L)'
;MMSDQSRPEPQSTSTLEEIRTTRLEKVEQLKAEGLIPYAYNWESTAQAAELQQNYADLGNGEEVDVEVAVAGRIIARRVFGKLAFFNIQDETGTIQLYLDKKRITAKMADLPNAFNILKKLTDTGDIIGAKGTI
;
A
#
# COMPACT_ATOMS: atom_id res chain seq x y z
N MET A 1 44.28 30.18 -17.07
CA MET A 1 42.87 30.19 -17.53
C MET A 1 42.23 28.91 -17.06
N MET A 2 41.14 29.02 -16.30
CA MET A 2 40.53 27.92 -15.56
C MET A 2 40.05 26.80 -16.48
N SER A 3 40.42 25.57 -16.13
CA SER A 3 39.88 24.34 -16.67
C SER A 3 38.38 24.25 -16.35
N ASP A 4 37.57 24.24 -17.40
CA ASP A 4 36.14 23.96 -17.34
C ASP A 4 35.94 22.50 -16.87
N GLN A 5 35.72 22.32 -15.57
CA GLN A 5 35.26 21.05 -15.04
C GLN A 5 33.76 20.99 -15.24
N SER A 6 33.34 20.42 -16.36
CA SER A 6 31.96 20.00 -16.60
C SER A 6 31.50 19.10 -15.44
N ARG A 7 30.60 19.63 -14.60
CA ARG A 7 29.92 18.89 -13.54
C ARG A 7 29.24 17.65 -14.14
N PRO A 8 29.38 16.45 -13.54
CA PRO A 8 28.57 15.32 -13.95
C PRO A 8 27.09 15.67 -13.70
N GLU A 9 26.25 15.49 -14.71
CA GLU A 9 24.80 15.62 -14.57
C GLU A 9 24.31 14.65 -13.49
N PRO A 10 23.35 15.05 -12.64
CA PRO A 10 22.79 14.16 -11.64
C PRO A 10 22.08 13.00 -12.36
N GLN A 11 22.69 11.81 -12.36
CA GLN A 11 22.04 10.56 -12.71
C GLN A 11 20.89 10.34 -11.72
N SER A 12 19.68 10.73 -12.10
CA SER A 12 18.48 10.57 -11.29
C SER A 12 17.40 9.87 -12.10
N THR A 13 16.85 8.85 -11.45
CA THR A 13 15.62 8.11 -11.77
C THR A 13 15.71 7.19 -12.97
N SER A 14 15.45 5.90 -12.72
CA SER A 14 15.15 4.87 -13.71
C SER A 14 14.25 5.45 -14.80
N THR A 15 14.52 5.11 -16.06
CA THR A 15 13.70 5.63 -17.17
C THR A 15 12.23 5.26 -16.97
N LEU A 16 11.30 6.09 -17.46
CA LEU A 16 9.86 5.81 -17.34
C LEU A 16 9.50 4.39 -17.86
N GLU A 17 10.21 3.94 -18.89
CA GLU A 17 10.09 2.60 -19.46
C GLU A 17 10.57 1.50 -18.51
N GLU A 18 11.66 1.70 -17.76
CA GLU A 18 12.09 0.77 -16.72
C GLU A 18 11.04 0.63 -15.62
N ILE A 19 10.52 1.76 -15.11
CA ILE A 19 9.47 1.76 -14.08
C ILE A 19 8.23 1.03 -14.58
N ARG A 20 7.81 1.31 -15.82
CA ARG A 20 6.66 0.64 -16.45
C ARG A 20 6.89 -0.85 -16.57
N THR A 21 8.07 -1.26 -17.04
CA THR A 21 8.43 -2.67 -17.21
C THR A 21 8.40 -3.40 -15.88
N THR A 22 9.03 -2.86 -14.84
CA THR A 22 9.01 -3.44 -13.48
C THR A 22 7.58 -3.56 -12.93
N ARG A 23 6.71 -2.56 -13.17
CA ARG A 23 5.30 -2.65 -12.74
C ARG A 23 4.54 -3.75 -13.48
N LEU A 24 4.77 -3.91 -14.78
CA LEU A 24 4.16 -4.99 -15.57
C LEU A 24 4.64 -6.38 -15.10
N GLU A 25 5.93 -6.52 -14.77
CA GLU A 25 6.47 -7.76 -14.20
C GLU A 25 5.80 -8.11 -12.86
N LYS A 26 5.54 -7.12 -12.00
CA LYS A 26 4.81 -7.33 -10.74
C LYS A 26 3.38 -7.78 -10.97
N VAL A 27 2.70 -7.26 -12.00
CA VAL A 27 1.36 -7.70 -12.40
C VAL A 27 1.37 -9.18 -12.81
N GLU A 28 2.36 -9.61 -13.58
CA GLU A 28 2.50 -11.03 -13.93
C GLU A 28 2.82 -11.92 -12.72
N GLN A 29 3.64 -11.43 -11.79
CA GLN A 29 3.90 -12.14 -10.52
C GLN A 29 2.63 -12.27 -9.66
N LEU A 30 1.80 -11.22 -9.59
CA LEU A 30 0.51 -11.30 -8.88
C LEU A 30 -0.40 -12.37 -9.49
N LYS A 31 -0.48 -12.45 -10.82
CA LYS A 31 -1.25 -13.50 -11.52
C LYS A 31 -0.69 -14.90 -11.24
N ALA A 32 0.64 -15.05 -11.19
CA ALA A 32 1.29 -16.32 -10.90
C ALA A 32 1.01 -16.81 -9.47
N GLU A 33 0.85 -15.90 -8.52
CA GLU A 33 0.41 -16.17 -7.14
C GLU A 33 -1.11 -16.42 -7.04
N GLY A 34 -1.83 -16.49 -8.16
CA GLY A 34 -3.28 -16.74 -8.21
C GLY A 34 -4.16 -15.53 -7.88
N LEU A 35 -3.58 -14.32 -7.83
CA LEU A 35 -4.30 -13.08 -7.53
C LEU A 35 -4.76 -12.40 -8.81
N ILE A 36 -5.86 -11.64 -8.69
CA ILE A 36 -6.39 -10.79 -9.76
C ILE A 36 -5.89 -9.36 -9.52
N PRO A 37 -4.93 -8.83 -10.30
CA PRO A 37 -4.34 -7.51 -10.06
C PRO A 37 -5.35 -6.36 -10.25
N TYR A 38 -6.35 -6.58 -11.09
CA TYR A 38 -7.40 -5.61 -11.41
C TYR A 38 -8.75 -6.20 -10.98
N ALA A 39 -9.09 -6.01 -9.70
CA ALA A 39 -10.36 -6.47 -9.16
C ALA A 39 -11.54 -5.77 -9.85
N TYR A 40 -12.63 -6.52 -10.09
CA TYR A 40 -13.83 -5.98 -10.74
C TYR A 40 -14.60 -5.02 -9.84
N ASN A 41 -14.64 -5.30 -8.53
CA ASN A 41 -15.29 -4.47 -7.55
C ASN A 41 -14.59 -4.56 -6.18
N TRP A 42 -14.87 -3.55 -5.35
CA TRP A 42 -14.56 -3.55 -3.94
C TRP A 42 -15.64 -2.75 -3.21
N GLU A 43 -16.23 -3.34 -2.19
CA GLU A 43 -17.24 -2.68 -1.36
C GLU A 43 -16.55 -2.05 -0.15
N SER A 44 -16.34 -0.74 -0.21
CA SER A 44 -15.93 0.07 0.95
C SER A 44 -17.15 0.34 1.83
N THR A 45 -16.99 0.20 3.15
CA THR A 45 -18.04 0.47 4.14
C THR A 45 -17.87 1.82 4.82
N ALA A 46 -16.71 2.47 4.66
CA ALA A 46 -16.41 3.76 5.27
C ALA A 46 -15.45 4.58 4.39
N GLN A 47 -15.48 5.90 4.58
CA GLN A 47 -14.54 6.84 3.96
C GLN A 47 -13.45 7.28 4.95
N ALA A 48 -12.26 7.59 4.44
CA ALA A 48 -11.09 7.94 5.26
C ALA A 48 -11.35 9.16 6.15
N ALA A 49 -11.96 10.23 5.61
CA ALA A 49 -12.24 11.43 6.40
C ALA A 49 -13.25 11.17 7.53
N GLU A 50 -14.27 10.35 7.27
CA GLU A 50 -15.26 9.96 8.28
C GLU A 50 -14.60 9.20 9.43
N LEU A 51 -13.76 8.21 9.12
CA LEU A 51 -13.04 7.44 10.15
C LEU A 51 -12.11 8.32 10.97
N GLN A 52 -11.37 9.23 10.32
CA GLN A 52 -10.48 10.16 11.01
C GLN A 52 -11.25 11.10 11.95
N GLN A 53 -12.46 11.50 11.57
CA GLN A 53 -13.31 12.34 12.42
C GLN A 53 -13.92 11.55 13.58
N ASN A 54 -14.49 10.38 13.30
CA ASN A 54 -15.20 9.57 14.30
C ASN A 54 -14.26 8.99 15.37
N TYR A 55 -12.98 8.80 15.03
CA TYR A 55 -11.97 8.22 15.91
C TYR A 55 -10.81 9.18 16.21
N ALA A 56 -11.05 10.50 16.09
CA ALA A 56 -10.04 11.53 16.37
C ALA A 56 -9.51 11.49 17.82
N ASP A 57 -10.36 11.07 18.75
CA ASP A 57 -10.04 10.98 20.18
C ASP A 57 -9.48 9.59 20.59
N LEU A 58 -9.35 8.66 19.65
CA LEU A 58 -8.82 7.32 19.93
C LEU A 58 -7.33 7.40 20.27
N GLY A 59 -6.95 6.82 21.42
CA GLY A 59 -5.58 6.84 21.90
C GLY A 59 -4.63 6.05 21.00
N ASN A 60 -3.34 6.41 21.03
CA ASN A 60 -2.32 5.67 20.30
C ASN A 60 -2.28 4.19 20.75
N GLY A 61 -2.55 3.27 19.82
CA GLY A 61 -2.53 1.83 20.08
C GLY A 61 -3.80 1.29 20.74
N GLU A 62 -4.83 2.14 20.92
CA GLU A 62 -6.18 1.67 21.20
C GLU A 62 -6.79 1.09 19.92
N GLU A 63 -7.59 0.05 20.08
CA GLU A 63 -8.26 -0.66 18.99
C GLU A 63 -9.75 -0.75 19.34
N VAL A 64 -10.59 -0.42 18.37
CA VAL A 64 -12.04 -0.56 18.43
C VAL A 64 -12.43 -1.75 17.55
N ASP A 65 -13.18 -2.69 18.13
CA ASP A 65 -13.66 -3.89 17.42
C ASP A 65 -14.84 -3.57 16.48
N VAL A 66 -14.61 -2.61 15.58
CA VAL A 66 -15.51 -2.21 14.51
C VAL A 66 -14.80 -2.53 13.20
N GLU A 67 -15.31 -3.54 12.49
CA GLU A 67 -14.74 -3.94 11.21
C GLU A 67 -15.20 -2.98 10.11
N VAL A 68 -14.23 -2.40 9.41
CA VAL A 68 -14.45 -1.47 8.30
C VAL A 68 -13.71 -1.95 7.05
N ALA A 69 -14.23 -1.53 5.90
CA ALA A 69 -13.59 -1.69 4.60
C ALA A 69 -13.33 -0.33 3.98
N VAL A 70 -12.09 -0.08 3.58
CA VAL A 70 -11.66 1.16 2.92
C VAL A 70 -10.94 0.81 1.62
N ALA A 71 -10.92 1.73 0.67
CA ALA A 71 -10.11 1.62 -0.53
C ALA A 71 -9.51 2.96 -0.91
N GLY A 72 -8.30 2.95 -1.44
CA GLY A 72 -7.61 4.18 -1.81
C GLY A 72 -6.28 3.94 -2.50
N ARG A 73 -5.68 5.02 -2.97
CA ARG A 73 -4.35 5.02 -3.60
C ARG A 73 -3.27 5.04 -2.55
N ILE A 74 -2.30 4.13 -2.64
CA ILE A 74 -1.10 4.15 -1.78
C ILE A 74 -0.30 5.42 -2.09
N ILE A 75 -0.21 6.34 -1.13
CA ILE A 75 0.62 7.55 -1.23
C ILE A 75 1.98 7.34 -0.56
N ALA A 76 2.01 6.57 0.53
CA ALA A 76 3.25 6.23 1.21
C ALA A 76 3.21 4.80 1.74
N ARG A 77 4.39 4.18 1.83
CA ARG A 77 4.59 2.84 2.36
C ARG A 77 5.87 2.79 3.15
N ARG A 78 5.83 2.14 4.32
CA ARG A 78 7.00 1.84 5.16
C ARG A 78 6.91 0.39 5.61
N VAL A 79 7.99 -0.38 5.47
CA VAL A 79 8.02 -1.81 5.79
C VAL A 79 9.13 -2.08 6.81
N PHE A 80 8.77 -2.74 7.91
CA PHE A 80 9.64 -3.04 9.04
C PHE A 80 9.59 -4.54 9.38
N GLY A 81 10.20 -5.36 8.52
CA GLY A 81 10.28 -6.81 8.74
C GLY A 81 8.92 -7.51 8.71
N LYS A 82 8.26 -7.63 9.87
CA LYS A 82 6.94 -8.26 10.05
C LYS A 82 5.77 -7.26 10.09
N LEU A 83 6.07 -5.97 10.11
CA LEU A 83 5.08 -4.89 10.11
C LEU A 83 5.20 -4.06 8.84
N ALA A 84 4.09 -3.49 8.39
CA ALA A 84 4.07 -2.49 7.34
C ALA A 84 3.02 -1.41 7.64
N PHE A 85 3.31 -0.18 7.24
CA PHE A 85 2.44 0.98 7.38
C PHE A 85 2.23 1.59 6.01
N PHE A 86 1.00 1.54 5.50
CA PHE A 86 0.65 2.11 4.21
C PHE A 86 -0.30 3.29 4.45
N ASN A 87 0.01 4.45 3.91
CA ASN A 87 -0.95 5.55 3.88
C ASN A 87 -1.68 5.47 2.54
N ILE A 88 -2.99 5.29 2.60
CA ILE A 88 -3.87 5.31 1.43
C ILE A 88 -4.70 6.59 1.42
N GLN A 89 -4.98 7.09 0.22
CA GLN A 89 -5.81 8.26 -0.01
C GLN A 89 -7.02 7.88 -0.85
N ASP A 90 -8.21 8.20 -0.36
CA ASP A 90 -9.47 8.12 -1.10
C ASP A 90 -9.92 9.51 -1.56
N GLU A 91 -11.14 9.66 -2.07
CA GLU A 91 -11.66 10.96 -2.50
C GLU A 91 -11.88 11.97 -1.36
N THR A 92 -11.91 11.52 -0.11
CA THR A 92 -12.23 12.33 1.08
C THR A 92 -11.01 12.71 1.89
N GLY A 93 -10.00 11.85 1.97
CA GLY A 93 -8.88 12.05 2.86
C GLY A 93 -7.83 10.95 2.82
N THR A 94 -6.98 10.93 3.84
CA THR A 94 -5.89 9.95 3.99
C THR A 94 -6.09 9.14 5.27
N ILE A 95 -5.90 7.83 5.18
CA ILE A 95 -5.90 6.93 6.33
C ILE A 95 -4.66 6.03 6.31
N GLN A 96 -4.16 5.68 7.49
CA GLN A 96 -3.03 4.77 7.64
C GLN A 96 -3.53 3.35 7.90
N LEU A 97 -3.00 2.40 7.15
CA LEU A 97 -3.17 0.97 7.36
C LEU A 97 -2.02 0.44 8.21
N TYR A 98 -2.35 -0.17 9.34
CA TYR A 98 -1.43 -0.98 10.14
C TYR A 98 -1.51 -2.45 9.70
N LEU A 99 -0.42 -2.96 9.13
CA LEU A 99 -0.36 -4.29 8.55
C LEU A 99 0.61 -5.15 9.36
N ASP A 100 0.08 -6.09 10.14
CA ASP A 100 0.88 -7.10 10.86
C ASP A 100 0.86 -8.44 10.11
N LYS A 101 2.03 -9.07 9.98
CA LYS A 101 2.18 -10.36 9.30
C LYS A 101 1.28 -11.44 9.89
N LYS A 102 1.17 -11.55 11.22
CA LYS A 102 0.35 -12.61 11.84
C LYS A 102 -1.13 -12.37 11.53
N ARG A 103 -1.61 -11.13 11.68
CA ARG A 103 -3.01 -10.77 11.39
C ARG A 103 -3.37 -11.02 9.92
N ILE A 104 -2.52 -10.59 9.00
CA ILE A 104 -2.72 -10.82 7.55
C ILE A 104 -2.69 -12.32 7.22
N THR A 105 -1.72 -13.08 7.72
CA THR A 105 -1.65 -14.53 7.48
C THR A 105 -2.86 -15.27 8.07
N ALA A 106 -3.39 -14.85 9.21
CA ALA A 106 -4.59 -15.44 9.80
C ALA A 106 -5.87 -15.12 9.01
N LYS A 107 -6.03 -13.87 8.55
CA LYS A 107 -7.22 -13.41 7.81
C LYS A 107 -7.20 -13.78 6.32
N MET A 108 -6.03 -14.02 5.74
CA MET A 108 -5.85 -14.42 4.34
C MET A 108 -5.24 -15.83 4.25
N ALA A 109 -5.84 -16.79 4.95
CA ALA A 109 -5.31 -18.16 5.05
C ALA A 109 -5.22 -18.88 3.70
N ASP A 110 -6.11 -18.54 2.76
CA ASP A 110 -6.13 -19.11 1.41
C ASP A 110 -4.99 -18.60 0.51
N LEU A 111 -4.27 -17.55 0.95
CA LEU A 111 -3.14 -16.98 0.23
C LEU A 111 -1.84 -17.18 1.03
N PRO A 112 -1.08 -18.25 0.75
CA PRO A 112 0.23 -18.44 1.34
C PRO A 112 1.10 -17.21 1.10
N ASN A 113 1.88 -16.80 2.11
CA ASN A 113 2.77 -15.65 2.01
C ASN A 113 2.10 -14.29 1.68
N ALA A 114 0.79 -14.12 1.90
CA ALA A 114 0.03 -12.89 1.65
C ALA A 114 0.78 -11.60 2.03
N PHE A 115 1.37 -11.54 3.23
CA PHE A 115 2.13 -10.38 3.69
C PHE A 115 3.38 -10.08 2.83
N ASN A 116 4.10 -11.12 2.39
CA ASN A 116 5.26 -10.95 1.52
C ASN A 116 4.86 -10.54 0.10
N ILE A 117 3.72 -11.02 -0.39
CA ILE A 117 3.15 -10.58 -1.67
C ILE A 117 2.80 -9.10 -1.57
N LEU A 118 2.03 -8.71 -0.55
CA LEU A 118 1.64 -7.33 -0.29
C LEU A 118 2.85 -6.38 -0.25
N LYS A 119 3.93 -6.74 0.46
CA LYS A 119 5.10 -5.86 0.58
C LYS A 119 5.91 -5.73 -0.73
N LYS A 120 5.94 -6.77 -1.56
CA LYS A 120 6.82 -6.84 -2.75
C LYS A 120 6.11 -6.35 -4.01
N LEU A 121 4.84 -6.71 -4.16
CA LEU A 121 4.11 -6.59 -5.42
C LEU A 121 3.16 -5.40 -5.48
N THR A 122 2.93 -4.70 -4.37
CA THR A 122 2.31 -3.37 -4.41
C THR A 122 3.36 -2.31 -4.68
N ASP A 123 2.95 -1.10 -5.05
CA ASP A 123 3.75 0.12 -5.15
C ASP A 123 2.99 1.39 -4.81
N THR A 124 3.73 2.47 -4.54
CA THR A 124 3.15 3.81 -4.45
C THR A 124 2.44 4.15 -5.76
N GLY A 125 1.21 4.63 -5.66
CA GLY A 125 0.34 4.91 -6.79
C GLY A 125 -0.63 3.77 -7.12
N ASP A 126 -0.47 2.58 -6.58
CA ASP A 126 -1.44 1.50 -6.76
C ASP A 126 -2.69 1.75 -5.91
N ILE A 127 -3.84 1.25 -6.36
CA ILE A 127 -5.10 1.30 -5.62
C ILE A 127 -5.26 -0.02 -4.88
N ILE A 128 -5.52 0.04 -3.58
CA ILE A 128 -5.77 -1.14 -2.75
C ILE A 128 -7.05 -0.98 -1.95
N GLY A 129 -7.72 -2.10 -1.70
CA GLY A 129 -8.76 -2.23 -0.69
C GLY A 129 -8.21 -2.93 0.56
N ALA A 130 -8.65 -2.49 1.74
CA ALA A 130 -8.29 -3.10 3.01
C ALA A 130 -9.52 -3.27 3.88
N LYS A 131 -9.59 -4.41 4.59
CA LYS A 131 -10.58 -4.68 5.64
C LYS A 131 -9.86 -4.93 6.96
N GLY A 132 -10.37 -4.34 8.02
CA GLY A 132 -9.78 -4.46 9.35
C GLY A 132 -10.57 -3.70 10.40
N THR A 133 -10.05 -3.73 11.61
CA THR A 133 -10.53 -2.96 12.77
C THR A 133 -9.87 -1.58 12.80
N ILE A 134 -10.45 -0.66 13.58
CA ILE A 134 -9.94 0.70 13.78
C ILE A 134 -8.97 0.72 14.95
#